data_AF-A0A969BWE1-F1
#
_entry.id   AF-A0A969BWE1-F1
#
_cell.length_a   1.000
_cell.length_b   1.000
_cell.length_c   1.000
_cell.angle_alpha   90.00
_cell.angle_beta   90.00
_cell.angle_gamma   90.00
#
_symmetry.space_group_name_H-M   'P 1'
#
loop_
_entity.id
_entity.type
_entity.pdbx_description
1 polymer ?
#
loop_
_entity_poly.entity_id
_entity_poly.type
_entity_poly.pdbx_seq_one_letter_code
_entity_poly.pdbx_strand_id
1 'polypeptide(L)'
;MVDFQRSYVGLVGSWLLTRLTSRNRFTRNDGVQSIRRAYTMEEVRTMLNDAGLQNAEVRDQTPIRYSIVWRKFSPTQTRIL
;
A
#
# COMPACT_ATOMS: atom_id res chain seq x y z
N MET A 1 8.56 2.74 -1.12
CA MET A 1 7.48 2.89 -2.12
C MET A 1 6.16 3.07 -1.36
N VAL A 2 5.21 3.83 -1.91
CA VAL A 2 3.92 4.13 -1.26
C VAL A 2 2.79 3.55 -2.10
N ASP A 3 1.90 2.79 -1.47
CA ASP A 3 0.80 2.08 -2.10
C ASP A 3 -0.56 2.56 -1.58
N PHE A 4 -1.62 2.26 -2.34
CA PHE A 4 -2.99 2.54 -1.89
C PHE A 4 -3.47 1.48 -0.90
N GLN A 5 -4.28 1.91 0.06
CA GLN A 5 -5.05 1.04 0.91
C GLN A 5 -6.46 0.83 0.34
N ARG A 6 -6.98 -0.39 0.45
CA ARG A 6 -8.41 -0.63 0.27
C ARG A 6 -9.20 0.03 1.39
N SER A 7 -9.89 1.12 1.08
CA SER A 7 -10.69 1.89 2.06
C SER A 7 -11.92 2.53 1.41
N TYR A 8 -12.95 2.79 2.23
CA TYR A 8 -14.15 3.49 1.78
C TYR A 8 -13.86 4.91 1.30
N VAL A 9 -12.95 5.61 1.98
CA VAL A 9 -12.51 6.96 1.58
C VAL A 9 -11.85 6.91 0.20
N GLY A 10 -10.99 5.92 -0.06
CA GLY A 10 -10.39 5.71 -1.38
C GLY A 10 -11.43 5.42 -2.46
N LEU A 11 -12.44 4.59 -2.15
CA LEU A 11 -13.51 4.25 -3.10
C LEU A 11 -14.35 5.47 -3.48
N VAL A 12 -14.81 6.24 -2.49
CA VAL A 12 -15.60 7.46 -2.72
C VAL A 12 -14.76 8.52 -3.43
N GLY A 13 -13.53 8.73 -2.97
CA GLY A 13 -12.61 9.70 -3.57
C GLY A 13 -12.29 9.37 -5.04
N SER A 14 -11.99 8.10 -5.35
CA SER A 14 -11.75 7.68 -6.73
C SER A 14 -13.00 7.76 -7.60
N TRP A 15 -14.17 7.43 -7.07
CA TRP A 15 -15.42 7.57 -7.81
C TRP A 15 -15.70 9.03 -8.15
N LEU A 16 -15.59 9.93 -7.16
CA LEU A 16 -15.77 11.37 -7.36
C LEU A 16 -14.76 11.92 -8.37
N LEU A 17 -13.48 11.67 -8.14
CA LEU A 17 -12.40 12.20 -8.98
C LEU A 17 -12.58 11.78 -10.43
N THR A 18 -12.82 10.50 -10.70
CA THR A 18 -12.93 10.01 -12.08
C THR A 18 -14.21 10.47 -12.77
N ARG A 19 -15.29 10.75 -12.02
CA ARG A 19 -16.54 11.30 -12.58
C ARG A 19 -16.44 12.79 -12.88
N LEU A 20 -15.72 13.54 -12.06
CA LEU A 20 -15.51 14.98 -12.23
C LEU A 20 -14.46 15.31 -13.29
N THR A 21 -13.41 14.51 -13.41
CA THR A 21 -12.25 14.84 -14.28
C THR A 21 -12.27 14.12 -15.63
N SER A 22 -13.05 13.04 -15.77
CA SER A 22 -13.07 12.24 -17.00
C SER A 22 -14.48 11.90 -17.45
N ARG A 23 -14.67 11.89 -18.76
CA ARG A 23 -15.86 11.33 -19.44
C ARG A 23 -15.61 9.91 -19.97
N ASN A 24 -14.35 9.46 -20.00
CA ASN A 24 -13.98 8.14 -20.50
C ASN A 24 -14.50 7.04 -19.56
N ARG A 25 -15.28 6.11 -20.12
CA ARG A 25 -15.81 4.93 -19.40
C ARG A 25 -14.71 4.10 -18.75
N PHE A 26 -13.55 3.98 -19.39
CA PHE A 26 -12.43 3.19 -18.86
C PHE A 26 -11.87 3.82 -17.60
N THR A 27 -11.50 5.10 -17.63
CA THR A 27 -10.98 5.83 -16.46
C THR A 27 -11.94 5.78 -15.26
N ARG A 28 -13.25 5.94 -15.51
CA ARG A 28 -14.30 5.90 -14.49
C ARG A 28 -14.41 4.56 -13.79
N ASN A 29 -14.20 3.48 -14.52
CA ASN A 29 -14.28 2.13 -13.97
C ASN A 29 -12.94 1.73 -13.34
N ASP A 30 -11.83 2.00 -14.02
CA ASP A 30 -10.49 1.57 -13.63
C ASP A 30 -10.00 2.23 -12.34
N GLY A 31 -10.34 3.51 -12.12
CA GLY A 31 -10.00 4.18 -10.86
C GLY A 31 -10.61 3.48 -9.65
N VAL A 32 -11.91 3.14 -9.70
CA VAL A 32 -12.58 2.42 -8.60
C VAL A 32 -12.02 1.01 -8.46
N GLN A 33 -11.72 0.32 -9.58
CA GLN A 33 -11.14 -1.02 -9.54
C GLN A 33 -9.73 -1.05 -8.95
N SER A 34 -8.93 0.01 -9.17
CA SER A 34 -7.60 0.15 -8.55
C SER A 34 -7.69 0.11 -7.02
N ILE A 35 -8.67 0.80 -6.43
CA ILE A 35 -8.86 0.79 -4.97
C ILE A 35 -9.42 -0.55 -4.48
N ARG A 36 -10.30 -1.20 -5.25
CA ARG A 36 -10.83 -2.54 -4.88
C ARG A 36 -9.75 -3.62 -4.85
N ARG A 37 -8.76 -3.50 -5.74
CA ARG A 37 -7.62 -4.44 -5.84
C ARG A 37 -6.48 -4.12 -4.88
N ALA A 38 -6.50 -2.95 -4.25
CA ALA A 38 -5.53 -2.62 -3.21
C ALA A 38 -5.67 -3.59 -2.03
N TYR A 39 -4.59 -3.75 -1.27
CA TYR A 39 -4.60 -4.53 -0.03
C TYR A 39 -4.94 -3.65 1.17
N THR A 40 -5.43 -4.26 2.25
CA THR A 40 -5.43 -3.62 3.57
C THR A 40 -4.04 -3.75 4.18
N MET A 41 -3.70 -2.86 5.12
CA MET A 41 -2.42 -2.99 5.84
C MET A 41 -2.32 -4.32 6.62
N GLU A 42 -3.45 -4.85 7.09
CA GLU A 42 -3.49 -6.14 7.77
C GLU A 42 -3.13 -7.28 6.82
N GLU A 43 -3.73 -7.32 5.62
CA GLU A 43 -3.37 -8.29 4.59
C GLU A 43 -1.88 -8.20 4.23
N VAL A 44 -1.35 -6.99 4.12
CA VAL A 44 0.08 -6.77 3.86
C VAL A 44 0.95 -7.26 5.01
N ARG A 45 0.58 -7.00 6.27
CA ARG A 45 1.32 -7.51 7.44
C ARG A 45 1.35 -9.03 7.45
N THR A 46 0.22 -9.68 7.14
CA THR A 46 0.15 -11.14 7.01
C THR A 46 1.07 -11.64 5.90
N MET A 47 1.01 -11.03 4.70
CA MET A 47 1.89 -11.40 3.58
C MET A 47 3.38 -11.23 3.90
N LEU A 48 3.76 -10.17 4.62
CA LEU A 48 5.14 -9.95 5.04
C LEU A 48 5.60 -11.00 6.06
N ASN A 49 4.72 -11.38 6.98
CA ASN A 49 4.99 -12.45 7.94
C ASN A 49 5.19 -13.80 7.24
N ASP A 50 4.25 -14.16 6.35
CA ASP A 50 4.30 -15.40 5.57
C ASP A 50 5.55 -15.48 4.67
N ALA A 51 6.04 -14.33 4.20
CA ALA A 51 7.28 -14.21 3.44
C ALA A 51 8.56 -14.26 4.30
N GLY A 52 8.44 -14.36 5.63
CA GLY A 52 9.58 -14.36 6.56
C GLY A 52 10.26 -12.98 6.71
N LEU A 53 9.63 -11.90 6.26
CA LEU A 53 10.17 -10.54 6.32
C LEU A 53 9.87 -9.89 7.69
N GLN A 54 10.38 -10.50 8.76
CA GLN A 54 10.09 -10.10 10.15
C GLN A 54 10.56 -8.67 10.52
N ASN A 55 11.51 -8.11 9.75
CA ASN A 55 12.00 -6.73 9.93
C ASN A 55 11.34 -5.72 8.97
N ALA A 56 10.24 -6.09 8.32
CA ALA A 56 9.45 -5.19 7.49
C ALA A 56 8.33 -4.55 8.32
N GLU A 57 8.23 -3.23 8.23
CA GLU A 57 7.22 -2.43 8.91
C GLU A 57 6.23 -1.86 7.89
N VAL A 58 4.93 -2.01 8.16
CA VAL A 58 3.87 -1.33 7.41
C VAL A 58 3.51 -0.03 8.12
N ARG A 59 3.78 1.10 7.48
CA ARG A 59 3.57 2.45 8.03
C ARG A 59 2.46 3.18 7.31
N ASP A 60 1.48 3.67 8.06
CA ASP A 60 0.51 4.63 7.58
C ASP A 60 1.20 5.89 7.04
N GLN A 61 0.71 6.41 5.92
CA GLN A 61 1.18 7.68 5.33
C GLN A 61 0.03 8.69 5.26
N THR A 62 -1.11 8.24 4.76
CA THR A 62 -2.36 9.01 4.68
C THR A 62 -3.54 8.05 4.85
N PRO A 63 -4.79 8.55 5.01
CA PRO A 63 -5.96 7.67 5.16
C PRO A 63 -6.21 6.69 3.99
N ILE A 64 -5.54 6.90 2.86
CA ILE A 64 -5.66 6.04 1.67
C ILE A 64 -4.32 5.43 1.24
N ARG A 65 -3.22 5.68 1.96
CA ARG A 65 -1.88 5.21 1.56
C ARG A 65 -1.07 4.69 2.74
N TYR A 66 -0.30 3.64 2.49
CA TYR A 66 0.72 3.12 3.39
C TYR A 66 2.03 2.91 2.65
N SER A 67 3.11 2.67 3.39
CA SER A 67 4.38 2.23 2.84
C SER A 67 4.90 1.00 3.58
N ILE A 68 5.70 0.20 2.90
CA ILE A 68 6.47 -0.89 3.50
C ILE A 68 7.91 -0.41 3.62
N VAL A 69 8.45 -0.44 4.83
CA VAL A 69 9.85 -0.14 5.10
C VAL A 69 10.53 -1.41 5.57
N TRP A 70 11.53 -1.87 4.84
CA TRP A 70 12.31 -3.02 5.23
C TRP A 70 13.74 -2.60 5.54
N ARG A 71 14.22 -2.96 6.73
CA ARG A 71 15.64 -2.80 7.08
C ARG A 71 16.36 -4.11 6.86
N LYS A 72 17.39 -4.07 6.03
CA LYS A 72 18.36 -5.16 5.94
C LYS A 72 19.08 -5.24 7.28
N PHE A 73 19.01 -6.40 7.92
CA PHE A 73 19.85 -6.70 9.07
C PHE A 73 21.30 -6.73 8.58
N SER A 74 22.11 -5.74 8.95
CA SER A 74 23.55 -5.83 8.86
C SER A 74 24.04 -6.38 10.19
N PRO A 75 24.55 -7.62 10.25
CA PRO A 75 25.36 -8.00 11.39
C PRO A 75 26.56 -7.08 11.36
N THR A 76 26.66 -6.19 12.35
CA THR A 76 27.87 -5.42 12.61
C THR A 76 29.01 -6.43 12.60
N GLN A 77 29.88 -6.30 11.60
CA GLN A 77 31.08 -7.11 11.47
C GLN A 77 31.91 -6.80 12.71
N THR A 78 31.82 -7.66 13.72
CA THR A 78 32.75 -7.67 14.84
C THR A 78 34.12 -7.91 14.23
N ARG A 79 34.86 -6.81 13.97
CA ARG A 79 36.31 -6.87 13.78
C ARG A 79 36.87 -7.35 15.11
N ILE A 80 37.06 -8.66 15.22
CA ILE A 80 37.99 -9.21 16.18
C ILE A 80 39.36 -9.02 15.51
N LEU A 81 40.09 -8.07 16.11
CA LEU A 81 41.53 -7.79 16.11
C LEU A 81 42.39 -8.43 15.02
#